data_AF-A0A1X0E0H8-F1
#
_entry.id   AF-A0A1X0E0H8-F1
#
_cell.length_a   1.000
_cell.length_b   1.000
_cell.length_c   1.000
_cell.angle_alpha   90.00
_cell.angle_beta   90.00
_cell.angle_gamma   90.00
#
_symmetry.space_group_name_H-M   'P 1'
#
loop_
_entity.id
_entity.type
_entity.pdbx_description
1 polymer ?
#
loop_
_entity_poly.entity_id
_entity_poly.type
_entity_poly.pdbx_seq_one_letter_code
_entity_poly.pdbx_strand_id
1 'polypeptide(L)'
;MDRSLLGNRQAQALLYLADMAKRGNWRKVVRELDRGDHVVDIKAWRPGGKTWLSVLHQAGWNGAPPDVASWLIERGALRSQPDAAGRTAYDIAVEHDRPAELLAVLKPPAAPLERDRIAALNAQLTGIIDDLIQVLFRGLDLRQAFRYPPVEVLHELPGKQLWFPVPYLWGGFRVGLVDNDIELFGGYRELDPVGEVHVATVGYVITPDGPSQVYEGYE
;
A
#
# COMPACT_ATOMS: atom_id res chain seq x y z
N MET A 1 2.20 -7.35 -2.62
CA MET A 1 3.53 -7.81 -3.04
C MET A 1 3.46 -9.31 -3.31
N ASP A 2 4.21 -9.82 -4.28
CA ASP A 2 4.36 -11.24 -4.53
C ASP A 2 5.12 -11.92 -3.39
N ARG A 3 4.85 -13.20 -3.18
CA ARG A 3 5.47 -13.97 -2.11
C ARG A 3 6.98 -14.09 -2.27
N SER A 4 7.50 -14.19 -3.49
CA SER A 4 8.93 -14.36 -3.78
C SER A 4 9.79 -13.17 -3.31
N LEU A 5 9.16 -12.01 -3.13
CA LEU A 5 9.80 -10.78 -2.69
C LEU A 5 9.82 -10.60 -1.16
N LEU A 6 9.26 -11.55 -0.41
CA LEU A 6 9.11 -11.48 1.05
C LEU A 6 9.99 -12.53 1.72
N GLY A 7 10.54 -12.20 2.89
CA GLY A 7 11.19 -13.19 3.74
C GLY A 7 10.20 -14.27 4.20
N ASN A 8 10.66 -15.53 4.32
CA ASN A 8 9.80 -16.69 4.61
C ASN A 8 8.85 -16.49 5.81
N ARG A 9 9.36 -15.94 6.92
CA ARG A 9 8.56 -15.64 8.13
C ARG A 9 7.45 -14.63 7.84
N GLN A 10 7.77 -13.54 7.12
CA GLN A 10 6.81 -12.50 6.76
C GLN A 10 5.75 -13.02 5.80
N ALA A 11 6.17 -13.76 4.76
CA ALA A 11 5.25 -14.39 3.82
C ALA A 11 4.24 -15.31 4.52
N GLN A 12 4.71 -16.16 5.45
CA GLN A 12 3.87 -17.09 6.18
C GLN A 12 2.89 -16.36 7.12
N ALA A 13 3.35 -15.34 7.83
CA ALA A 13 2.51 -14.55 8.72
C ALA A 13 1.42 -13.78 7.95
N LEU A 14 1.76 -13.15 6.82
CA LEU A 14 0.79 -12.44 5.98
C LEU A 14 -0.25 -13.39 5.35
N LEU A 15 0.16 -14.59 4.93
CA LEU A 15 -0.78 -15.60 4.44
C LEU A 15 -1.73 -16.06 5.55
N TYR A 16 -1.19 -16.33 6.74
CA TYR A 16 -2.00 -16.69 7.90
C TYR A 16 -3.01 -15.60 8.27
N LEU A 17 -2.56 -14.34 8.34
CA LEU A 17 -3.41 -13.17 8.59
C LEU A 17 -4.55 -13.09 7.57
N ALA A 18 -4.22 -13.17 6.28
CA ALA A 18 -5.20 -13.11 5.20
C ALA A 18 -6.18 -14.30 5.23
N ASP A 19 -5.72 -15.51 5.57
CA ASP A 19 -6.59 -16.68 5.71
C ASP A 19 -7.55 -16.55 6.89
N MET A 20 -7.10 -16.00 8.02
CA MET A 20 -7.95 -15.77 9.19
C MET A 20 -8.98 -14.67 8.94
N ALA A 21 -8.58 -13.57 8.29
CA ALA A 21 -9.48 -12.50 7.90
C ALA A 21 -10.53 -12.99 6.89
N LYS A 22 -10.13 -13.77 5.88
CA LYS A 22 -11.05 -14.39 4.92
C LYS A 22 -12.12 -15.27 5.57
N ARG A 23 -11.81 -15.91 6.69
CA ARG A 23 -12.73 -16.76 7.46
C ARG A 23 -13.51 -16.00 8.54
N GLY A 24 -13.37 -14.68 8.63
CA GLY A 24 -13.99 -13.87 9.69
C GLY A 24 -13.47 -14.20 11.10
N ASN A 25 -12.28 -14.80 11.24
CA ASN A 25 -11.74 -15.19 12.55
C ASN A 25 -11.01 -14.01 13.21
N TRP A 26 -11.77 -13.00 13.62
CA TRP A 26 -11.27 -11.72 14.11
C TRP A 26 -10.38 -11.85 15.35
N ARG A 27 -10.69 -12.77 16.26
CA ARG A 27 -9.84 -13.06 17.42
C ARG A 27 -8.41 -13.45 17.02
N LYS A 28 -8.26 -14.27 15.97
CA LYS A 28 -6.94 -14.66 15.46
C LYS A 28 -6.27 -13.54 14.67
N VAL A 29 -7.03 -12.74 13.92
CA VAL A 29 -6.53 -11.55 13.22
C VAL A 29 -5.95 -10.54 14.21
N VAL A 30 -6.72 -10.16 15.24
CA VAL A 30 -6.29 -9.23 16.29
C VAL A 30 -5.02 -9.76 16.96
N ARG A 31 -5.01 -11.03 17.40
CA ARG A 31 -3.83 -11.63 18.04
C ARG A 31 -2.61 -11.63 17.13
N GLU A 32 -2.77 -11.84 15.82
CA GLU A 32 -1.64 -11.82 14.87
C GLU A 32 -1.06 -10.41 14.73
N LEU A 33 -1.92 -9.40 14.62
CA LEU A 33 -1.54 -8.00 14.49
C LEU A 33 -0.99 -7.41 15.80
N ASP A 34 -1.38 -7.97 16.95
CA ASP A 34 -1.00 -7.47 18.28
C ASP A 34 0.25 -8.14 18.87
N ARG A 35 0.98 -8.95 18.08
CA ARG A 35 2.22 -9.61 18.56
C ARG A 35 3.36 -8.66 18.91
N GLY A 36 3.30 -7.41 18.47
CA GLY A 36 4.34 -6.39 18.73
C GLY A 36 5.67 -6.62 18.00
N ASP A 37 5.79 -7.66 17.17
CA ASP A 37 7.00 -7.94 16.39
C ASP A 37 6.99 -7.26 15.00
N HIS A 38 5.89 -6.59 14.64
CA HIS A 38 5.69 -5.84 13.40
C HIS A 38 6.01 -6.64 12.12
N VAL A 39 5.94 -7.97 12.17
CA VAL A 39 6.22 -8.84 11.02
C VAL A 39 5.19 -8.66 9.91
N VAL A 40 3.96 -8.31 10.28
CA VAL A 40 2.86 -8.04 9.37
C VAL A 40 2.45 -6.57 9.46
N ASP A 41 2.24 -5.96 8.30
CA ASP A 41 1.61 -4.63 8.20
C ASP A 41 0.09 -4.81 8.06
N ILE A 42 -0.68 -4.09 8.86
CA ILE A 42 -2.14 -4.09 8.82
C ILE A 42 -2.69 -3.60 7.47
N LYS A 43 -1.94 -2.77 6.75
CA LYS A 43 -2.26 -2.23 5.41
C LYS A 43 -1.97 -3.24 4.31
N ALA A 44 -1.32 -4.37 4.62
CA ALA A 44 -0.89 -5.32 3.62
C ALA A 44 -2.08 -6.01 2.93
N TRP A 45 -1.96 -6.11 1.61
CA TRP A 45 -2.75 -7.05 0.82
C TRP A 45 -2.23 -8.48 1.00
N ARG A 46 -3.10 -9.47 0.73
CA ARG A 46 -2.67 -10.87 0.65
C ARG A 46 -1.49 -11.03 -0.33
N PRO A 47 -0.36 -11.61 0.10
CA PRO A 47 0.77 -11.88 -0.79
C PRO A 47 0.38 -12.79 -1.97
N GLY A 48 0.79 -12.43 -3.18
CA GLY A 48 0.48 -13.16 -4.42
C GLY A 48 -1.02 -13.23 -4.78
N GLY A 49 -1.91 -12.57 -4.02
CA GLY A 49 -3.34 -12.54 -4.29
C GLY A 49 -3.67 -11.60 -5.45
N LYS A 50 -4.54 -12.03 -6.36
CA LYS A 50 -5.01 -11.21 -7.50
C LYS A 50 -6.13 -10.23 -7.16
N THR A 51 -6.87 -10.48 -6.08
CA THR A 51 -8.01 -9.64 -5.66
C THR A 51 -7.61 -8.42 -4.85
N TRP A 52 -6.39 -8.39 -4.31
CA TRP A 52 -5.85 -7.29 -3.51
C TRP A 52 -6.78 -6.94 -2.35
N LEU A 53 -7.23 -7.94 -1.61
CA LEU A 53 -7.99 -7.72 -0.37
C LEU A 53 -7.02 -7.58 0.81
N SER A 54 -7.16 -6.48 1.54
CA SER A 54 -6.57 -6.29 2.87
C SER A 54 -7.49 -6.86 3.97
N VAL A 55 -7.06 -6.81 5.23
CA VAL A 55 -7.89 -7.23 6.37
C VAL A 55 -9.17 -6.39 6.49
N LEU A 56 -9.13 -5.10 6.13
CA LEU A 56 -10.30 -4.24 6.18
C LEU A 56 -11.32 -4.57 5.09
N HIS A 57 -10.85 -4.91 3.88
CA HIS A 57 -11.73 -5.44 2.83
C HIS A 57 -12.43 -6.72 3.27
N GLN A 58 -11.71 -7.61 3.95
CA GLN A 58 -12.31 -8.83 4.51
C GLN A 58 -13.33 -8.52 5.61
N ALA A 59 -13.16 -7.42 6.35
CA ALA A 59 -14.12 -6.97 7.35
C ALA A 59 -15.44 -6.55 6.71
N GLY A 60 -15.39 -5.77 5.63
CA GLY A 60 -16.57 -5.46 4.81
C GLY A 60 -17.19 -6.72 4.20
N TRP A 61 -16.36 -7.60 3.64
CA TRP A 61 -16.83 -8.84 3.01
C TRP A 61 -17.56 -9.76 3.98
N ASN A 62 -17.05 -9.96 5.20
CA ASN A 62 -17.63 -10.90 6.17
C ASN A 62 -18.69 -10.26 7.08
N GLY A 63 -18.86 -8.94 7.04
CA GLY A 63 -19.70 -8.24 8.02
C GLY A 63 -19.09 -8.29 9.42
N ALA A 64 -17.84 -7.86 9.56
CA ALA A 64 -17.17 -7.83 10.86
C ALA A 64 -17.98 -6.99 11.88
N PRO A 65 -17.89 -7.32 13.17
CA PRO A 65 -18.35 -6.43 14.23
C PRO A 65 -17.78 -5.01 14.07
N PRO A 66 -18.58 -3.93 14.25
CA PRO A 66 -18.10 -2.56 14.07
C PRO A 66 -16.92 -2.17 14.97
N ASP A 67 -16.84 -2.75 16.17
CA ASP A 67 -15.72 -2.59 17.10
C ASP A 67 -14.42 -3.20 16.56
N VAL A 68 -14.48 -4.37 15.92
CA VAL A 68 -13.35 -4.98 15.23
C VAL A 68 -12.89 -4.10 14.07
N ALA A 69 -13.81 -3.59 13.25
CA ALA A 69 -13.47 -2.70 12.15
C ALA A 69 -12.83 -1.39 12.65
N SER A 70 -13.38 -0.81 13.71
CA SER A 70 -12.84 0.40 14.35
C SER A 70 -11.43 0.15 14.89
N TRP A 71 -11.21 -0.97 15.58
CA TRP A 71 -9.88 -1.36 16.08
C TRP A 71 -8.87 -1.51 14.94
N LEU A 72 -9.26 -2.11 13.81
CA LEU A 72 -8.37 -2.23 12.65
C LEU A 72 -7.97 -0.84 12.12
N ILE A 73 -8.93 0.08 12.02
CA ILE A 73 -8.71 1.45 11.55
C ILE A 73 -7.81 2.23 12.52
N GLU A 74 -8.06 2.12 13.83
CA GLU A 74 -7.24 2.73 14.89
C GLU A 74 -5.79 2.23 14.84
N ARG A 75 -5.58 0.97 14.45
CA ARG A 75 -4.24 0.38 14.23
C ARG A 75 -3.63 0.75 12.87
N GLY A 76 -4.33 1.52 12.05
CA GLY A 76 -3.83 2.06 10.79
C GLY A 76 -4.29 1.32 9.53
N ALA A 77 -5.31 0.45 9.60
CA ALA A 77 -5.99 -0.01 8.38
C ALA A 77 -6.60 1.19 7.64
N LEU A 78 -6.59 1.14 6.31
CA LEU A 78 -6.95 2.27 5.46
C LEU A 78 -8.32 2.05 4.83
N ARG A 79 -9.25 2.98 5.07
CA ARG A 79 -10.60 2.96 4.51
C ARG A 79 -10.61 3.29 3.02
N SER A 80 -9.73 4.18 2.57
CA SER A 80 -9.65 4.56 1.14
C SER A 80 -8.76 3.65 0.29
N GLN A 81 -8.20 2.58 0.88
CA GLN A 81 -7.38 1.62 0.12
C GLN A 81 -8.28 0.80 -0.80
N PRO A 82 -8.05 0.80 -2.13
CA PRO A 82 -8.81 0.00 -3.07
C PRO A 82 -8.29 -1.44 -3.17
N ASP A 83 -9.18 -2.32 -3.60
CA ASP A 83 -8.88 -3.66 -4.09
C ASP A 83 -8.50 -3.63 -5.58
N ALA A 84 -8.31 -4.80 -6.20
CA ALA A 84 -7.91 -4.90 -7.60
C ALA A 84 -8.97 -4.40 -8.59
N ALA A 85 -10.24 -4.30 -8.15
CA ALA A 85 -11.36 -3.79 -8.93
C ALA A 85 -11.66 -2.31 -8.61
N GLY A 86 -10.83 -1.66 -7.80
CA GLY A 86 -11.04 -0.27 -7.39
C GLY A 86 -12.05 -0.08 -6.25
N ARG A 87 -12.49 -1.16 -5.59
CA ARG A 87 -13.47 -1.10 -4.50
C ARG A 87 -12.77 -0.94 -3.16
N THR A 88 -13.32 -0.11 -2.28
CA THR A 88 -12.92 0.00 -0.88
C THR A 88 -13.59 -1.07 -0.01
N ALA A 89 -13.18 -1.18 1.25
CA ALA A 89 -13.88 -2.00 2.23
C ALA A 89 -15.35 -1.60 2.41
N TYR A 90 -15.66 -0.30 2.30
CA TYR A 90 -17.03 0.21 2.34
C TYR A 90 -17.85 -0.26 1.14
N ASP A 91 -17.31 -0.17 -0.08
CA ASP A 91 -18.02 -0.58 -1.29
C ASP A 91 -18.36 -2.08 -1.24
N ILE A 92 -17.41 -2.91 -0.80
CA ILE A 92 -17.65 -4.34 -0.56
C ILE A 92 -18.74 -4.54 0.51
N ALA A 93 -18.74 -3.76 1.59
CA ALA A 93 -19.75 -3.89 2.62
C ALA A 93 -21.16 -3.50 2.12
N VAL A 94 -21.26 -2.50 1.25
CA VAL A 94 -22.51 -2.12 0.57
C VAL A 94 -22.99 -3.24 -0.35
N GLU A 95 -22.11 -3.78 -1.20
CA GLU A 95 -22.42 -4.88 -2.13
C GLU A 95 -22.93 -6.16 -1.43
N HIS A 96 -22.55 -6.35 -0.18
CA HIS A 96 -22.92 -7.51 0.64
C HIS A 96 -24.01 -7.21 1.69
N ASP A 97 -24.73 -6.10 1.56
CA ASP A 97 -25.83 -5.69 2.44
C ASP A 97 -25.45 -5.71 3.92
N ARG A 98 -24.25 -5.19 4.25
CA ARG A 98 -23.79 -5.17 5.64
C ARG A 98 -24.51 -4.10 6.48
N PRO A 99 -24.62 -4.30 7.82
CA PRO A 99 -25.35 -3.38 8.68
C PRO A 99 -24.84 -1.94 8.63
N ALA A 100 -25.75 -0.98 8.77
CA ALA A 100 -25.44 0.46 8.69
C ALA A 100 -24.33 0.90 9.67
N GLU A 101 -24.25 0.28 10.84
CA GLU A 101 -23.19 0.55 11.83
C GLU A 101 -21.80 0.22 11.28
N LEU A 102 -21.65 -0.90 10.56
CA LEU A 102 -20.39 -1.26 9.92
C LEU A 102 -20.08 -0.34 8.74
N LEU A 103 -21.10 0.00 7.94
CA LEU A 103 -20.94 0.95 6.83
C LEU A 103 -20.44 2.31 7.31
N ALA A 104 -20.96 2.81 8.43
CA ALA A 104 -20.53 4.07 9.02
C ALA A 104 -19.04 4.06 9.41
N VAL A 105 -18.56 2.95 9.98
CA VAL A 105 -17.15 2.77 10.36
C VAL A 105 -16.23 2.67 9.14
N LEU A 106 -16.65 1.92 8.11
CA LEU A 106 -15.80 1.65 6.93
C LEU A 106 -15.76 2.80 5.93
N LYS A 107 -16.68 3.76 6.02
CA LYS A 107 -16.80 4.85 5.04
C LYS A 107 -15.48 5.65 4.92
N PRO A 108 -14.90 5.74 3.70
CA PRO A 108 -13.69 6.53 3.48
C PRO A 108 -13.89 8.01 3.88
N PRO A 109 -12.86 8.69 4.39
CA PRO A 109 -12.91 10.13 4.56
C PRO A 109 -13.11 10.81 3.20
N ALA A 110 -13.68 12.01 3.19
CA ALA A 110 -13.80 12.78 1.95
C ALA A 110 -12.40 13.09 1.41
N ALA A 111 -12.12 12.69 0.17
CA ALA A 111 -10.91 13.08 -0.53
C ALA A 111 -11.09 14.51 -1.08
N PRO A 112 -10.19 15.45 -0.75
CA PRO A 112 -10.24 16.81 -1.30
C PRO A 112 -9.98 16.90 -2.81
N LEU A 113 -9.41 15.85 -3.41
CA LEU A 113 -9.10 15.82 -4.84
C LEU A 113 -10.21 15.17 -5.65
N GLU A 114 -10.46 15.73 -6.83
CA GLU A 114 -11.36 15.15 -7.82
C GLU A 114 -10.86 13.79 -8.31
N ARG A 115 -11.81 12.90 -8.63
CA ARG A 115 -11.52 11.51 -9.05
C ARG A 115 -10.57 11.44 -10.24
N ASP A 116 -10.78 12.29 -11.24
CA ASP A 116 -9.95 12.29 -12.46
C ASP A 116 -8.51 12.71 -12.16
N ARG A 117 -8.31 13.63 -11.22
CA ARG A 117 -6.97 14.04 -10.76
C ARG A 117 -6.29 12.89 -10.03
N ILE A 118 -7.00 12.21 -9.13
CA ILE A 118 -6.48 11.04 -8.42
C ILE A 118 -6.06 9.95 -9.42
N ALA A 119 -6.88 9.68 -10.43
CA ALA A 119 -6.57 8.69 -11.47
C ALA A 119 -5.32 9.08 -12.27
N ALA A 120 -5.18 10.35 -12.65
CA ALA A 120 -4.00 10.85 -13.34
C ALA A 120 -2.74 10.72 -12.48
N LEU A 121 -2.77 11.16 -11.21
CA LEU A 121 -1.65 11.03 -10.28
C LEU A 121 -1.28 9.56 -10.04
N ASN A 122 -2.28 8.69 -9.87
CA ASN A 122 -2.06 7.25 -9.72
C ASN A 122 -1.33 6.68 -10.94
N ALA A 123 -1.69 7.08 -12.17
CA ALA A 123 -1.04 6.63 -13.39
C ALA A 123 0.41 7.12 -13.50
N GLN A 124 0.67 8.39 -13.17
CA GLN A 124 2.01 8.97 -13.22
C GLN A 124 2.94 8.38 -12.15
N LEU A 125 2.47 8.24 -10.90
CA LEU A 125 3.20 7.56 -9.82
C LEU A 125 3.53 6.11 -10.18
N THR A 126 2.58 5.45 -10.81
CA THR A 126 2.70 4.11 -11.37
C THR A 126 3.79 4.04 -12.43
N GLY A 127 3.82 4.96 -13.39
CA GLY A 127 4.84 5.00 -14.44
C GLY A 127 6.24 5.19 -13.86
N ILE A 128 6.42 6.19 -12.99
CA ILE A 128 7.75 6.52 -12.46
C ILE A 128 8.32 5.40 -11.58
N ILE A 129 7.49 4.74 -10.75
CA ILE A 129 7.97 3.60 -9.95
C ILE A 129 8.41 2.46 -10.87
N ASP A 130 7.66 2.15 -11.94
CA ASP A 130 8.06 1.14 -12.93
C ASP A 130 9.42 1.50 -13.53
N ASP A 131 9.59 2.73 -14.00
CA ASP A 131 10.83 3.19 -14.63
C ASP A 131 12.04 3.04 -13.71
N LEU A 132 11.86 3.34 -12.42
CA LEU A 132 12.93 3.26 -11.41
C LEU A 132 13.30 1.81 -11.06
N ILE A 133 12.35 0.89 -10.98
CA ILE A 133 12.62 -0.47 -10.46
C ILE A 133 12.70 -1.56 -11.54
N GLN A 134 12.26 -1.30 -12.77
CA GLN A 134 12.22 -2.32 -13.85
C GLN A 134 13.56 -3.00 -14.10
N VAL A 135 14.68 -2.29 -13.94
CA VAL A 135 16.02 -2.83 -14.18
C VAL A 135 16.40 -3.89 -13.13
N LEU A 136 15.89 -3.77 -11.91
CA LEU A 136 16.18 -4.68 -10.80
C LEU A 136 15.39 -5.98 -10.89
N PHE A 137 14.20 -5.93 -11.48
CA PHE A 137 13.22 -7.01 -11.50
C PHE A 137 12.96 -7.50 -12.92
N ARG A 138 14.00 -7.52 -13.77
CA ARG A 138 13.90 -7.97 -15.17
C ARG A 138 13.24 -9.35 -15.25
N GLY A 139 12.23 -9.48 -16.11
CA GLY A 139 11.50 -10.73 -16.33
C GLY A 139 10.36 -10.99 -15.34
N LEU A 140 10.16 -10.11 -14.35
CA LEU A 140 8.96 -10.12 -13.50
C LEU A 140 7.94 -9.12 -14.04
N ASP A 141 6.66 -9.50 -13.97
CA ASP A 141 5.56 -8.54 -14.13
C ASP A 141 5.47 -7.70 -12.84
N LEU A 142 5.98 -6.47 -12.90
CA LEU A 142 6.01 -5.54 -11.76
C LEU A 142 4.62 -5.30 -11.16
N ARG A 143 3.58 -5.24 -11.99
CA ARG A 143 2.20 -4.96 -11.55
C ARG A 143 1.59 -6.15 -10.83
N GLN A 144 2.05 -7.36 -11.12
CA GLN A 144 1.73 -8.54 -10.32
C GLN A 144 2.61 -8.67 -9.08
N ALA A 145 3.89 -8.31 -9.20
CA ALA A 145 4.89 -8.45 -8.15
C ALA A 145 4.74 -7.41 -7.02
N PHE A 146 4.34 -6.18 -7.35
CA PHE A 146 4.22 -5.08 -6.41
C PHE A 146 2.77 -4.61 -6.29
N ARG A 147 2.52 -3.90 -5.20
CA ARG A 147 1.27 -3.17 -5.00
C ARG A 147 1.66 -1.75 -4.66
N TYR A 148 1.56 -0.88 -5.64
CA TYR A 148 1.97 0.51 -5.48
C TYR A 148 0.97 1.24 -4.59
N PRO A 149 1.43 2.24 -3.83
CA PRO A 149 0.57 2.99 -2.96
C PRO A 149 -0.47 3.77 -3.78
N PRO A 150 -1.77 3.58 -3.53
CA PRO A 150 -2.82 4.37 -4.16
C PRO A 150 -2.80 5.79 -3.59
N VAL A 151 -2.97 6.82 -4.42
CA VAL A 151 -3.01 8.23 -4.00
C VAL A 151 -4.14 8.50 -2.99
N GLU A 152 -5.26 7.79 -3.12
CA GLU A 152 -6.44 7.88 -2.25
C GLU A 152 -6.10 7.70 -0.77
N VAL A 153 -5.10 6.88 -0.45
CA VAL A 153 -4.72 6.57 0.94
C VAL A 153 -3.94 7.69 1.60
N LEU A 154 -3.29 8.57 0.82
CA LEU A 154 -2.50 9.67 1.34
C LEU A 154 -3.37 10.71 2.06
N HIS A 155 -4.65 10.83 1.68
CA HIS A 155 -5.58 11.71 2.37
C HIS A 155 -5.99 11.23 3.77
N GLU A 156 -5.84 9.93 4.03
CA GLU A 156 -6.18 9.31 5.32
C GLU A 156 -4.96 9.26 6.27
N LEU A 157 -3.75 9.34 5.73
CA LEU A 157 -2.52 9.12 6.49
C LEU A 157 -2.04 10.37 7.25
N PRO A 158 -1.48 10.20 8.46
CA PRO A 158 -0.76 11.26 9.15
C PRO A 158 0.37 11.83 8.29
N GLY A 159 0.45 13.15 8.19
CA GLY A 159 1.45 13.82 7.34
C GLY A 159 1.27 13.57 5.84
N LYS A 160 0.16 12.93 5.43
CA LYS A 160 -0.17 12.59 4.05
C LYS A 160 0.94 11.84 3.30
N GLN A 161 1.65 10.96 4.00
CA GLN A 161 2.78 10.22 3.45
C GLN A 161 2.85 8.78 3.93
N LEU A 162 3.51 7.92 3.17
CA LEU A 162 3.83 6.54 3.52
C LEU A 162 5.20 6.13 2.97
N TRP A 163 5.67 4.99 3.47
CA TRP A 163 6.81 4.27 2.92
C TRP A 163 6.33 3.09 2.07
N PHE A 164 6.75 3.07 0.80
CA PHE A 164 6.55 1.95 -0.11
C PHE A 164 7.85 1.14 -0.21
N PRO A 165 7.92 -0.06 0.40
CA PRO A 165 9.16 -0.83 0.44
C PRO A 165 9.46 -1.47 -0.91
N VAL A 166 10.71 -1.32 -1.35
CA VAL A 166 11.27 -2.03 -2.51
C VAL A 166 12.42 -2.91 -2.00
N PRO A 167 12.32 -4.24 -2.13
CA PRO A 167 13.39 -5.15 -1.71
C PRO A 167 14.73 -4.84 -2.38
N TYR A 168 15.81 -5.40 -1.82
CA TYR A 168 17.19 -5.23 -2.29
C TYR A 168 17.76 -3.82 -2.05
N LEU A 169 18.53 -3.29 -3.00
CA LEU A 169 19.40 -2.12 -2.81
C LEU A 169 18.66 -0.78 -2.71
N TRP A 170 17.37 -0.75 -3.04
CA TRP A 170 16.58 0.48 -3.06
C TRP A 170 15.94 0.85 -1.73
N GLY A 171 15.77 -0.08 -0.79
CA GLY A 171 15.13 0.17 0.51
C GLY A 171 13.62 0.53 0.43
N GLY A 172 13.19 1.30 -0.57
CA GLY A 172 11.84 1.78 -0.80
C GLY A 172 11.78 3.25 -1.21
N PHE A 173 10.56 3.74 -1.27
CA PHE A 173 10.22 5.11 -1.60
C PHE A 173 9.35 5.73 -0.51
N ARG A 174 9.66 6.95 -0.12
CA ARG A 174 8.73 7.82 0.59
C ARG A 174 7.81 8.45 -0.45
N VAL A 175 6.51 8.22 -0.31
CA VAL A 175 5.47 8.81 -1.15
C VAL A 175 4.65 9.76 -0.29
N GLY A 176 4.56 11.02 -0.68
CA GLY A 176 3.83 12.06 0.05
C GLY A 176 2.92 12.87 -0.86
N LEU A 177 1.89 13.48 -0.28
CA LEU A 177 1.00 14.42 -0.97
C LEU A 177 1.21 15.84 -0.42
N VAL A 178 1.72 16.74 -1.27
CA VAL A 178 2.04 18.14 -0.96
C VAL A 178 1.36 19.02 -2.01
N ASP A 179 0.61 20.04 -1.57
CA ASP A 179 -0.08 20.99 -2.46
C ASP A 179 -0.89 20.35 -3.61
N ASN A 180 -1.49 19.18 -3.35
CA ASN A 180 -2.29 18.38 -4.29
C ASN A 180 -1.50 17.64 -5.39
N ASP A 181 -0.18 17.57 -5.24
CA ASP A 181 0.75 16.82 -6.08
C ASP A 181 1.53 15.79 -5.25
N ILE A 182 2.13 14.80 -5.92
CA ILE A 182 2.82 13.71 -5.24
C ILE A 182 4.33 13.97 -5.21
N GLU A 183 4.89 13.93 -4.01
CA GLU A 183 6.33 13.83 -3.81
C GLU A 183 6.75 12.37 -3.72
N LEU A 184 7.76 11.98 -4.50
CA LEU A 184 8.37 10.67 -4.46
C LEU A 184 9.87 10.83 -4.18
N PHE A 185 10.35 10.29 -3.06
CA PHE A 185 11.76 10.27 -2.72
C PHE A 185 12.22 8.84 -2.49
N GLY A 186 13.31 8.42 -3.12
CA GLY A 186 13.93 7.11 -2.91
C GLY A 186 15.44 7.25 -2.80
N GLY A 187 16.07 6.32 -2.10
CA GLY A 187 17.52 6.22 -2.02
C GLY A 187 17.96 4.81 -2.37
N TYR A 188 18.86 4.63 -3.32
CA TYR A 188 19.37 3.31 -3.69
C TYR A 188 20.88 3.23 -3.55
N ARG A 189 21.33 2.01 -3.27
CA ARG A 189 22.75 1.68 -3.24
C ARG A 189 23.20 1.25 -4.63
N GLU A 190 24.22 1.93 -5.15
CA GLU A 190 24.89 1.57 -6.39
C GLU A 190 26.22 0.91 -6.06
N LEU A 191 26.53 -0.20 -6.73
CA LEU A 191 27.84 -0.84 -6.67
C LEU A 191 28.63 -0.40 -7.90
N ASP A 192 29.72 0.31 -7.68
CA ASP A 192 30.59 0.68 -8.79
C ASP A 192 31.42 -0.54 -9.28
N PRO A 193 32.09 -0.43 -10.45
CA PRO A 193 32.88 -1.53 -10.99
C PRO A 193 34.06 -1.98 -10.12
N VAL A 194 34.49 -1.18 -9.14
CA VAL A 194 35.58 -1.50 -8.20
C VAL A 194 35.07 -2.03 -6.86
N GLY A 195 33.74 -2.10 -6.68
CA GLY A 195 33.06 -2.70 -5.53
C GLY A 195 32.73 -1.73 -4.40
N GLU A 196 32.89 -0.43 -4.59
CA GLU A 196 32.42 0.57 -3.60
C GLU A 196 30.90 0.74 -3.71
N VAL A 197 30.27 0.99 -2.56
CA VAL A 197 28.83 1.21 -2.46
C VAL A 197 28.56 2.70 -2.32
N HIS A 198 27.97 3.29 -3.34
CA HIS A 198 27.53 4.69 -3.35
C HIS A 198 26.04 4.76 -2.99
N VAL A 199 25.62 5.82 -2.30
CA VAL A 199 24.21 6.05 -2.01
C VAL A 199 23.71 7.14 -2.96
N ALA A 200 22.90 6.74 -3.92
CA ALA A 200 22.21 7.67 -4.80
C ALA A 200 20.82 7.97 -4.21
N THR A 201 20.41 9.23 -4.26
CA THR A 201 19.05 9.65 -3.87
C THR A 201 18.40 10.35 -5.04
N VAL A 202 17.14 9.99 -5.29
CA VAL A 202 16.32 10.56 -6.36
C VAL A 202 15.03 11.12 -5.79
N GLY A 203 14.60 12.27 -6.31
CA GLY A 203 13.37 12.94 -5.91
C GLY A 203 12.57 13.44 -7.11
N TYR A 204 11.26 13.19 -7.10
CA TYR A 204 10.32 13.65 -8.10
C TYR A 204 9.15 14.39 -7.47
N VAL A 205 8.68 15.42 -8.17
CA VAL A 205 7.32 15.97 -8.01
C VAL A 205 6.49 15.46 -9.16
N ILE A 206 5.32 14.90 -8.86
CA ILE A 206 4.44 14.25 -9.82
C ILE A 206 3.12 15.00 -9.83
N THR A 207 2.84 15.59 -10.98
CA THR A 207 1.59 16.30 -11.28
C THR A 207 0.72 15.45 -12.21
N PRO A 208 -0.56 15.81 -12.45
CA PRO A 208 -1.39 15.13 -13.45
C PRO A 208 -0.78 15.13 -14.86
N ASP A 209 -0.04 16.19 -15.20
CA ASP A 209 0.55 16.39 -16.53
C ASP A 209 1.88 15.63 -16.71
N GLY A 210 2.51 15.22 -15.60
CA GLY A 210 3.72 14.39 -15.62
C GLY A 210 4.63 14.56 -14.41
N PRO A 211 5.61 13.64 -14.26
CA PRO A 211 6.67 13.75 -13.28
C PRO A 211 7.75 14.76 -13.70
N SER A 212 8.30 15.48 -12.74
CA SER A 212 9.50 16.31 -12.88
C SER A 212 10.50 15.90 -11.82
N GLN A 213 11.74 15.58 -12.24
CA GLN A 213 12.83 15.30 -11.31
C GLN A 213 13.26 16.60 -10.64
N VAL A 214 13.22 16.63 -9.33
CA VAL A 214 13.56 17.81 -8.51
C VAL A 214 14.83 17.60 -7.69
N TYR A 215 15.30 16.36 -7.58
CA TYR A 215 16.50 16.03 -6.84
C TYR A 215 17.23 14.82 -7.46
N GLU A 216 18.54 14.95 -7.60
CA GLU A 216 19.48 13.86 -7.84
C GLU A 216 20.78 14.16 -7.11
N GLY A 217 21.24 13.23 -6.28
CA GLY A 217 22.47 13.39 -5.53
C GLY A 217 23.16 12.05 -5.28
N TYR A 218 24.48 12.09 -5.27
CA TYR A 218 25.36 10.96 -4.93
C TYR A 218 26.11 11.33 -3.65
N GLU A 219 26.00 10.47 -2.63
CA GLU A 219 26.85 10.49 -1.42
C GLU A 219 27.87 9.37 -1.44
#